data_AF-A0A4Q2ZKP7-F1
#
_entry.id   AF-A0A4Q2ZKP7-F1
#
_cell.length_a   1.000
_cell.length_b   1.000
_cell.length_c   1.000
_cell.angle_alpha   90.00
_cell.angle_beta   90.00
_cell.angle_gamma   90.00
#
_symmetry.space_group_name_H-M   'P 1'
#
loop_
_entity.id
_entity.type
_entity.pdbx_description
1 polymer ?
#
loop_
_entity_poly.entity_id
_entity_poly.type
_entity_poly.pdbx_seq_one_letter_code
_entity_poly.pdbx_strand_id
1 'polypeptide(L)'
;MWKWIRIPKAIALLAFLLPWVTVSCSGQEVVSASGFGMALGRFSSQLPMATNGASPSGSINLWLILGLAAIVAGLVVSFRAPGRRSTLIIIGTSVAALALIWLGTMRLTKANLLREAAKRSGSGSFENTMDQAAAAMIRIDWHFGFWLSIAGLVVALGMAWLVHSGRGAAVEAALRDILSSRGANPAPPTDQPVPTLTCSACGKRYSGETRFCPDDGTALS
;
A
#
# COMPACT_ATOMS: atom_id res chain seq x y z
N MET A 1 0.37 -4.52 18.83
CA MET A 1 0.98 -3.75 17.71
C MET A 1 2.13 -4.39 16.93
N TRP A 2 3.23 -4.90 17.50
CA TRP A 2 4.45 -5.28 16.73
C TRP A 2 4.22 -6.26 15.56
N LYS A 3 3.29 -7.21 15.70
CA LYS A 3 2.93 -8.18 14.66
C LYS A 3 2.36 -7.52 13.38
N TRP A 4 1.72 -6.35 13.51
CA TRP A 4 1.05 -5.63 12.41
C TRP A 4 2.01 -4.83 11.54
N ILE A 5 3.22 -4.50 12.03
CA ILE A 5 4.26 -3.78 11.28
C ILE A 5 4.80 -4.61 10.09
N ARG A 6 4.57 -5.92 10.12
CA ARG A 6 5.04 -6.87 9.12
C ARG A 6 4.19 -6.81 7.85
N ILE A 7 2.90 -6.51 7.99
CA ILE A 7 1.93 -6.53 6.89
C ILE A 7 2.30 -5.51 5.81
N PRO A 8 2.56 -4.22 6.12
CA PRO A 8 2.92 -3.24 5.10
C PRO A 8 4.23 -3.57 4.37
N LYS A 9 5.23 -4.13 5.08
CA LYS A 9 6.49 -4.55 4.43
C LYS A 9 6.30 -5.77 3.52
N ALA A 10 5.47 -6.72 3.91
CA ALA A 10 5.12 -7.85 3.06
C ALA A 10 4.37 -7.39 1.80
N ILE A 11 3.43 -6.45 1.95
CA ILE A 11 2.72 -5.82 0.82
C ILE A 11 3.70 -5.07 -0.08
N ALA A 12 4.63 -4.29 0.48
CA ALA A 12 5.64 -3.57 -0.30
C ALA A 12 6.53 -4.52 -1.11
N LEU A 13 6.88 -5.68 -0.52
CA LEU A 13 7.67 -6.71 -1.20
C LEU A 13 6.87 -7.37 -2.32
N LEU A 14 5.61 -7.74 -2.09
CA LEU A 14 4.73 -8.26 -3.15
C LEU A 14 4.52 -7.23 -4.27
N ALA A 15 4.29 -5.97 -3.92
CA ALA A 15 4.18 -4.86 -4.87
C ALA A 15 5.44 -4.68 -5.72
N PHE A 16 6.62 -5.02 -5.20
CA PHE A 16 7.88 -5.00 -5.96
C PHE A 16 7.94 -6.06 -7.07
N LEU A 17 7.19 -7.17 -6.91
CA LEU A 17 7.08 -8.22 -7.93
C LEU A 17 6.02 -7.91 -9.00
N LEU A 18 5.10 -6.97 -8.74
CA LEU A 18 4.10 -6.55 -9.71
C LEU A 18 4.73 -5.75 -10.87
N PRO A 19 4.03 -5.62 -12.02
CA PRO A 19 4.44 -4.73 -13.10
C PRO A 19 4.58 -3.29 -12.58
N TRP A 20 5.75 -2.69 -12.81
CA TRP A 20 6.08 -1.33 -12.35
C TRP A 20 6.07 -0.33 -13.49
N VAL A 21 6.62 -0.73 -14.63
CA VAL A 21 6.79 0.14 -15.78
C VAL A 21 6.42 -0.65 -17.02
N THR A 22 5.65 0.00 -17.90
CA THR A 22 5.51 -0.44 -19.29
C THR A 22 6.09 0.63 -20.19
N VAL A 23 6.83 0.16 -21.19
CA VAL A 23 7.35 1.00 -22.25
C VAL A 23 6.49 0.79 -23.47
N SER A 24 5.80 1.85 -23.89
CA SER A 24 5.04 1.88 -25.12
C SER A 24 5.82 2.63 -26.21
N CYS A 25 5.81 2.07 -27.42
CA CYS A 25 6.35 2.72 -28.62
C CYS A 25 5.20 2.92 -29.59
N SER A 26 4.93 4.17 -29.98
CA SER A 26 3.88 4.51 -30.94
C SER A 26 2.49 3.91 -30.61
N GLY A 27 2.16 3.80 -29.32
CA GLY A 27 0.86 3.29 -28.85
C GLY A 27 0.76 1.77 -28.72
N GLN A 28 1.82 1.01 -29.00
CA GLN A 28 1.88 -0.42 -28.73
C GLN A 28 2.80 -0.71 -27.54
N GLU A 29 2.35 -1.58 -26.63
CA GLU A 29 3.12 -2.04 -25.49
C GLU A 29 4.20 -3.01 -25.96
N VAL A 30 5.46 -2.58 -25.90
CA VAL A 30 6.59 -3.35 -26.43
C VAL A 30 7.25 -4.15 -25.31
N VAL A 31 7.33 -3.57 -24.10
CA VAL A 31 8.04 -4.16 -22.97
C VAL A 31 7.36 -3.81 -21.65
N SER A 32 7.12 -4.81 -20.81
CA SER A 32 6.71 -4.65 -19.42
C SER A 32 7.79 -5.14 -18.47
N ALA A 33 8.00 -4.41 -17.37
CA ALA A 33 9.04 -4.71 -16.39
C ALA A 33 8.47 -4.63 -14.98
N SER A 34 8.63 -5.70 -14.20
CA SER A 34 8.43 -5.66 -12.75
C SER A 34 9.64 -5.02 -12.05
N GLY A 35 9.48 -4.59 -10.80
CA GLY A 35 10.59 -4.07 -10.00
C GLY A 35 11.75 -5.05 -9.88
N PHE A 36 11.43 -6.36 -9.73
CA PHE A 36 12.42 -7.44 -9.74
C PHE A 36 13.08 -7.64 -11.11
N GLY A 37 12.29 -7.60 -12.18
CA GLY A 37 12.80 -7.65 -13.55
C GLY A 37 13.80 -6.51 -13.81
N MET A 38 13.43 -5.27 -13.46
CA MET A 38 14.32 -4.12 -13.59
C MET A 38 15.59 -4.21 -12.73
N ALA A 39 15.50 -4.76 -11.53
CA ALA A 39 16.66 -4.94 -10.67
C ALA A 39 17.69 -5.89 -11.32
N LEU A 40 17.22 -6.96 -11.97
CA LEU A 40 18.06 -7.98 -12.60
C LEU A 40 18.35 -7.74 -14.08
N GLY A 41 17.82 -6.67 -14.67
CA GLY A 41 17.92 -6.41 -16.10
C GLY A 41 17.11 -7.39 -16.97
N ARG A 42 16.03 -7.96 -16.43
CA ARG A 42 15.11 -8.82 -17.18
C ARG A 42 13.84 -8.06 -17.55
N PHE A 43 13.55 -8.04 -18.84
CA PHE A 43 12.35 -7.44 -19.41
C PHE A 43 11.45 -8.53 -19.97
N SER A 44 10.15 -8.46 -19.67
CA SER A 44 9.15 -9.35 -20.27
C SER A 44 8.62 -8.66 -21.52
N SER A 45 8.79 -9.29 -22.67
CA SER A 45 8.18 -8.84 -23.92
C SER A 45 6.84 -9.55 -24.11
N GLN A 46 5.80 -8.78 -24.40
CA GLN A 46 4.44 -9.29 -24.61
C GLN A 46 4.11 -9.39 -26.11
N LEU A 47 5.14 -9.54 -26.95
CA LEU A 47 5.03 -9.67 -28.39
C LEU A 47 4.84 -11.15 -28.77
N PRO A 48 3.75 -11.50 -29.48
CA PRO A 48 3.46 -12.89 -29.88
C PRO A 48 4.42 -13.45 -30.95
N MET A 49 5.39 -12.66 -31.41
CA MET A 49 6.39 -13.07 -32.42
C MET A 49 7.79 -13.33 -31.83
N ALA A 50 7.96 -13.30 -30.50
CA ALA A 50 9.21 -13.70 -29.85
C ALA A 50 9.31 -15.23 -29.77
N THR A 51 9.40 -15.89 -30.92
CA THR A 51 9.41 -17.36 -31.07
C THR A 51 10.66 -18.04 -30.53
N ASN A 52 11.61 -17.32 -29.93
CA ASN A 52 12.82 -17.90 -29.35
C ASN A 52 13.32 -17.12 -28.14
N GLY A 53 12.62 -17.16 -26.99
CA GLY A 53 13.16 -16.98 -25.62
C GLY A 53 14.07 -15.77 -25.29
N ALA A 54 14.28 -14.83 -26.21
CA ALA A 54 15.23 -13.74 -26.08
C ALA A 54 14.57 -12.61 -25.29
N SER A 55 14.64 -12.75 -23.97
CA SER A 55 14.35 -11.64 -23.06
C SER A 55 15.37 -10.53 -23.36
N PRO A 56 14.95 -9.30 -23.71
CA PRO A 56 15.87 -8.17 -23.84
C PRO A 56 16.65 -8.04 -22.53
N SER A 57 17.97 -8.18 -22.59
CA SER A 57 18.83 -8.10 -21.40
C SER A 57 19.16 -6.63 -21.12
N GLY A 58 18.47 -6.08 -20.13
CA GLY A 58 18.77 -4.79 -19.54
C GLY A 58 20.05 -4.80 -18.72
N SER A 59 20.66 -3.64 -18.54
CA SER A 59 21.73 -3.48 -17.56
C SER A 59 21.19 -3.69 -16.14
N ILE A 60 21.95 -4.44 -15.33
CA ILE A 60 21.61 -4.71 -13.93
C ILE A 60 21.60 -3.39 -13.16
N ASN A 61 20.49 -3.05 -12.49
CA ASN A 61 20.42 -1.86 -11.65
C ASN A 61 20.72 -2.20 -10.19
N LEU A 62 21.98 -2.01 -9.81
CA LEU A 62 22.46 -2.23 -8.44
C LEU A 62 21.68 -1.43 -7.38
N TRP A 63 21.15 -0.25 -7.71
CA TRP A 63 20.37 0.56 -6.77
C TRP A 63 19.03 -0.09 -6.42
N LEU A 64 18.36 -0.65 -7.42
CA LEU A 64 17.10 -1.39 -7.22
C LEU A 64 17.35 -2.71 -6.47
N ILE A 65 18.48 -3.38 -6.75
CA ILE A 65 18.90 -4.57 -5.98
C ILE A 65 19.12 -4.21 -4.51
N LEU A 66 19.85 -3.13 -4.22
CA LEU A 66 20.07 -2.65 -2.86
C LEU A 66 18.75 -2.24 -2.19
N GLY A 67 17.84 -1.61 -2.93
CA GLY A 67 16.49 -1.28 -2.46
C GLY A 67 15.72 -2.54 -2.04
N LEU A 68 15.68 -3.55 -2.91
CA LEU A 68 15.05 -4.85 -2.61
C LEU A 68 15.70 -5.52 -1.39
N ALA A 69 17.04 -5.54 -1.33
CA ALA A 69 17.77 -6.10 -0.20
C ALA A 69 17.43 -5.37 1.11
N ALA A 70 17.27 -4.04 1.09
CA ALA A 70 16.87 -3.26 2.26
C ALA A 70 15.43 -3.60 2.73
N ILE A 71 14.49 -3.83 1.80
CA ILE A 71 13.13 -4.28 2.13
C ILE A 71 13.17 -5.65 2.81
N VAL A 72 13.89 -6.61 2.22
CA VAL A 72 14.05 -7.97 2.75
C VAL A 72 14.72 -7.96 4.12
N ALA A 73 15.85 -7.26 4.26
CA ALA A 73 16.56 -7.13 5.53
C ALA A 73 15.66 -6.51 6.60
N GLY A 74 14.94 -5.45 6.25
CA GLY A 74 13.99 -4.80 7.14
C GLY A 74 12.82 -5.71 7.55
N LEU A 75 12.39 -6.62 6.68
CA LEU A 75 11.37 -7.63 7.00
C LEU A 75 11.92 -8.70 7.94
N VAL A 76 13.11 -9.24 7.67
CA VAL A 76 13.77 -10.26 8.52
C VAL A 76 14.03 -9.72 9.93
N VAL A 77 14.51 -8.48 10.05
CA VAL A 77 14.70 -7.81 11.36
C VAL A 77 13.37 -7.69 12.12
N SER A 78 12.27 -7.42 11.41
CA SER A 78 10.93 -7.32 12.01
C SER A 78 10.43 -8.65 12.61
N PHE A 79 10.95 -9.78 12.13
CA PHE A 79 10.67 -11.11 12.71
C PHE A 79 11.61 -11.44 13.87
N ARG A 80 12.89 -11.08 13.78
CA ARG A 80 13.92 -11.55 14.71
C ARG A 80 14.03 -10.77 16.02
N ALA A 81 13.70 -9.48 16.04
CA ALA A 81 14.04 -8.63 17.18
C ALA A 81 12.88 -7.73 17.63
N PRO A 82 12.12 -8.09 18.67
CA PRO A 82 11.20 -7.17 19.32
C PRO A 82 11.97 -6.17 20.21
N GLY A 83 11.81 -4.87 19.99
CA GLY A 83 12.41 -3.86 20.88
C GLY A 83 12.61 -2.47 20.25
N ARG A 84 12.90 -1.47 21.09
CA ARG A 84 13.06 -0.06 20.72
C ARG A 84 14.20 0.17 19.72
N ARG A 85 15.28 -0.63 19.82
CA ARG A 85 16.42 -0.61 18.87
C ARG A 85 16.02 -1.13 17.49
N SER A 86 15.17 -2.16 17.42
CA SER A 86 14.68 -2.71 16.15
C SER A 86 13.80 -1.73 15.39
N THR A 87 13.03 -0.89 16.10
CA THR A 87 12.21 0.14 15.45
C THR A 87 13.06 1.14 14.67
N LEU A 88 14.22 1.55 15.21
CA LEU A 88 15.15 2.43 14.51
C LEU A 88 15.73 1.77 13.25
N ILE A 89 16.04 0.49 13.29
CA ILE A 89 16.52 -0.27 12.12
C ILE A 89 15.40 -0.38 11.06
N ILE A 90 14.15 -0.58 11.48
CA ILE A 90 13.00 -0.64 10.57
C ILE A 90 12.76 0.71 9.88
N ILE A 91 12.87 1.82 10.63
CA ILE A 91 12.80 3.18 10.08
C ILE A 91 13.95 3.38 9.09
N GLY A 92 15.19 3.08 9.50
CA GLY A 92 16.38 3.24 8.67
C GLY A 92 16.30 2.43 7.37
N THR A 93 15.90 1.16 7.44
CA THR A 93 15.73 0.31 6.24
C THR A 93 14.62 0.80 5.32
N SER A 94 13.55 1.39 5.85
CA SER A 94 12.44 1.90 5.03
C SER A 94 12.81 3.20 4.32
N VAL A 95 13.49 4.12 5.02
CA VAL A 95 14.03 5.36 4.43
C VAL A 95 15.10 5.03 3.39
N ALA A 96 16.01 4.11 3.71
CA ALA A 96 17.02 3.65 2.77
C ALA A 96 16.38 3.03 1.53
N ALA A 97 15.40 2.13 1.69
CA ALA A 97 14.70 1.52 0.56
C ALA A 97 14.00 2.57 -0.31
N LEU A 98 13.31 3.54 0.28
CA LEU A 98 12.67 4.64 -0.46
C LEU A 98 13.71 5.47 -1.23
N ALA A 99 14.80 5.87 -0.58
CA ALA A 99 15.86 6.64 -1.21
C ALA A 99 16.53 5.87 -2.36
N LEU A 100 16.80 4.57 -2.18
CA LEU A 100 17.41 3.71 -3.19
C LEU A 100 16.49 3.48 -4.38
N ILE A 101 15.19 3.26 -4.15
CA ILE A 101 14.18 3.13 -5.22
C ILE A 101 14.04 4.45 -5.97
N TRP A 102 13.99 5.57 -5.25
CA TRP A 102 13.90 6.91 -5.87
C TRP A 102 15.15 7.25 -6.68
N LEU A 103 16.34 7.04 -6.15
CA LEU A 103 17.60 7.24 -6.89
C LEU A 103 17.69 6.27 -8.08
N GLY A 104 17.32 5.01 -7.90
CA GLY A 104 17.35 4.01 -8.94
C GLY A 104 16.45 4.37 -10.13
N THR A 105 15.26 4.90 -9.85
CA THR A 105 14.29 5.34 -10.87
C THR A 105 14.71 6.66 -11.55
N MET A 106 15.24 7.63 -10.80
CA MET A 106 15.81 8.87 -11.36
C MET A 106 17.08 8.64 -12.19
N ARG A 107 17.87 7.61 -11.86
CA ARG A 107 19.02 7.19 -12.66
C ARG A 107 18.62 6.35 -13.86
N LEU A 108 17.47 5.69 -13.84
CA LEU A 108 16.90 5.03 -15.01
C LEU A 108 16.38 6.01 -16.05
N THR A 109 16.21 7.30 -15.71
CA THR A 109 15.59 8.26 -16.61
C THR A 109 16.54 8.62 -17.75
N LYS A 110 16.04 8.46 -18.99
CA LYS A 110 16.53 8.84 -20.34
C LYS A 110 18.03 9.19 -20.53
N ALA A 111 18.59 10.09 -19.73
CA ALA A 111 19.99 10.53 -19.81
C ALA A 111 21.03 9.39 -19.66
N ASN A 112 20.81 8.41 -18.78
CA ASN A 112 21.78 7.31 -18.64
C ASN A 112 21.57 6.19 -19.66
N LEU A 113 20.34 5.95 -20.13
CA LEU A 113 20.08 5.07 -21.27
C LEU A 113 20.73 5.62 -22.54
N LEU A 114 20.60 6.93 -22.79
CA LEU A 114 21.27 7.60 -23.91
C LEU A 114 22.79 7.56 -23.78
N ARG A 115 23.33 7.71 -22.57
CA ARG A 115 24.78 7.68 -22.33
C ARG A 115 25.37 6.27 -22.38
N GLU A 116 24.63 5.26 -21.95
CA GLU A 116 25.06 3.85 -22.03
C GLU A 116 24.89 3.29 -23.45
N ALA A 117 23.83 3.71 -24.16
CA ALA A 117 23.67 3.46 -25.60
C ALA A 117 24.81 4.14 -26.39
N ALA A 118 25.13 5.40 -26.09
CA ALA A 118 26.24 6.13 -26.71
C ALA A 118 27.63 5.52 -26.40
N LYS A 119 27.80 4.85 -25.25
CA LYS A 119 29.03 4.12 -24.92
C LYS A 119 29.13 2.76 -25.60
N ARG A 120 28.00 2.09 -25.86
CA ARG A 120 27.97 0.84 -26.64
C ARG A 120 28.04 1.08 -28.15
N SER A 121 27.61 2.24 -28.65
CA SER A 121 27.63 2.61 -30.08
C SER A 121 28.97 3.17 -30.59
N GLY A 122 30.09 2.65 -30.08
CA GLY A 122 31.45 3.08 -30.41
C GLY A 122 31.94 2.77 -31.83
N SER A 123 31.09 2.51 -32.83
CA SER A 123 31.55 2.18 -34.21
C SER A 123 30.64 2.56 -35.38
N GLY A 124 29.69 3.49 -35.27
CA GLY A 124 28.87 3.87 -36.45
C GLY A 124 28.00 5.13 -36.28
N SER A 125 28.36 6.21 -36.96
CA SER A 125 27.77 7.56 -36.80
C SER A 125 26.31 7.70 -37.28
N PHE A 126 25.78 6.76 -38.06
CA PHE A 126 24.44 6.85 -38.67
C PHE A 126 23.31 6.22 -37.83
N GLU A 127 23.62 5.26 -36.96
CA GLU A 127 22.66 4.56 -36.09
C GLU A 127 22.21 5.43 -34.90
N ASN A 128 23.06 6.35 -34.47
CA ASN A 128 22.85 7.26 -33.33
C ASN A 128 21.65 8.20 -33.49
N THR A 129 21.27 8.56 -34.72
CA THR A 129 20.14 9.46 -34.99
C THR A 129 18.79 8.73 -34.93
N MET A 130 18.75 7.46 -35.32
CA MET A 130 17.54 6.63 -35.22
C MET A 130 17.28 6.16 -33.79
N ASP A 131 18.32 5.81 -33.03
CA ASP A 131 18.17 5.46 -31.60
C ASP A 131 17.75 6.66 -30.74
N GLN A 132 18.21 7.87 -31.06
CA GLN A 132 17.72 9.09 -30.42
C GLN A 132 16.27 9.41 -30.77
N ALA A 133 15.86 9.19 -32.03
CA ALA A 133 14.47 9.36 -32.45
C ALA A 133 13.54 8.31 -31.81
N ALA A 134 13.99 7.05 -31.70
CA ALA A 134 13.27 6.00 -30.98
C ALA A 134 13.16 6.32 -29.48
N ALA A 135 14.23 6.80 -28.84
CA ALA A 135 14.24 7.20 -27.43
C ALA A 135 13.32 8.41 -27.13
N ALA A 136 13.08 9.27 -28.12
CA ALA A 136 12.12 10.38 -28.01
C ALA A 136 10.65 9.90 -28.01
N MET A 137 10.35 8.76 -28.64
CA MET A 137 9.00 8.17 -28.68
C MET A 137 8.68 7.21 -27.53
N ILE A 138 9.66 6.87 -26.68
CA ILE A 138 9.45 6.04 -25.50
C ILE A 138 8.57 6.78 -24.49
N ARG A 139 7.31 6.34 -24.35
CA ARG A 139 6.44 6.67 -23.22
C ARG A 139 6.64 5.65 -22.12
N ILE A 140 6.98 6.16 -20.93
CA ILE A 140 7.18 5.37 -19.72
C ILE A 140 5.92 5.56 -18.89
N ASP A 141 5.07 4.54 -18.86
CA ASP A 141 3.87 4.55 -18.05
C ASP A 141 4.17 3.81 -16.73
N TRP A 142 4.04 4.55 -15.61
CA TRP A 142 4.25 4.00 -14.27
C TRP A 142 2.96 3.32 -13.80
N HIS A 143 3.06 2.03 -13.51
CA HIS A 143 1.94 1.20 -13.09
C HIS A 143 1.69 1.24 -11.59
N PHE A 144 0.55 0.68 -11.20
CA PHE A 144 0.10 0.58 -9.82
C PHE A 144 1.13 -0.09 -8.88
N GLY A 145 1.93 -1.06 -9.38
CA GLY A 145 2.92 -1.77 -8.56
C GLY A 145 3.98 -0.86 -7.94
N PHE A 146 4.43 0.15 -8.68
CA PHE A 146 5.38 1.15 -8.20
C PHE A 146 4.77 1.96 -7.06
N TRP A 147 3.59 2.55 -7.28
CA TRP A 147 2.89 3.35 -6.28
C TRP A 147 2.54 2.55 -5.03
N LEU A 148 2.12 1.30 -5.22
CA LEU A 148 1.78 0.40 -4.12
C LEU A 148 3.00 0.08 -3.25
N SER A 149 4.19 -0.11 -3.85
CA SER A 149 5.42 -0.34 -3.09
C SER A 149 5.82 0.88 -2.25
N ILE A 150 5.72 2.09 -2.81
CA ILE A 150 6.04 3.34 -2.11
C ILE A 150 5.04 3.56 -0.98
N ALA A 151 3.75 3.42 -1.26
CA ALA A 151 2.70 3.54 -0.24
C ALA A 151 2.92 2.53 0.89
N GLY A 152 3.25 1.27 0.59
CA GLY A 152 3.56 0.25 1.59
C GLY A 152 4.75 0.63 2.47
N LEU A 153 5.83 1.17 1.89
CA LEU A 153 7.00 1.64 2.64
C LEU A 153 6.70 2.87 3.51
N VAL A 154 5.91 3.81 3.01
CA VAL A 154 5.49 4.99 3.78
C VAL A 154 4.60 4.60 4.96
N VAL A 155 3.66 3.67 4.75
CA VAL A 155 2.82 3.14 5.84
C VAL A 155 3.68 2.39 6.87
N ALA A 156 4.64 1.57 6.42
CA ALA A 156 5.59 0.89 7.32
C ALA A 156 6.40 1.89 8.16
N LEU A 157 6.89 2.96 7.52
CA LEU A 157 7.64 4.03 8.17
C LEU A 157 6.77 4.76 9.19
N GLY A 158 5.55 5.13 8.83
CA GLY A 158 4.59 5.79 9.71
C GLY A 158 4.26 4.95 10.94
N MET A 159 3.99 3.65 10.75
CA MET A 159 3.73 2.72 11.86
C MET A 159 4.95 2.53 12.76
N ALA A 160 6.15 2.39 12.19
CA ALA A 160 7.39 2.29 12.96
C ALA A 160 7.67 3.57 13.77
N TRP A 161 7.43 4.73 13.17
CA TRP A 161 7.52 6.02 13.84
C TRP A 161 6.52 6.15 15.00
N LEU A 162 5.28 5.71 14.78
CA LEU A 162 4.22 5.81 15.78
C LEU A 162 4.51 4.91 17.00
N VAL A 163 5.06 3.72 16.77
CA VAL A 163 5.56 2.84 17.83
C VAL A 163 6.77 3.46 18.54
N HIS A 164 7.69 4.09 17.81
CA HIS A 164 8.86 4.74 18.41
C HIS A 164 8.49 5.94 19.29
N SER A 165 7.50 6.73 18.88
CA SER A 165 7.02 7.93 19.58
C SER A 165 6.14 7.65 20.80
N GLY A 166 5.84 6.38 21.13
CA GLY A 166 4.99 6.01 22.26
C GLY A 166 3.49 6.31 22.05
N ARG A 167 3.10 6.92 20.92
CA ARG A 167 1.70 7.24 20.59
C ARG A 167 0.88 6.01 20.15
N GLY A 168 1.51 4.84 20.04
CA GLY A 168 0.88 3.59 19.62
C GLY A 168 -0.31 3.19 20.50
N ALA A 169 -0.16 3.29 21.82
CA ALA A 169 -1.22 2.97 22.75
C ALA A 169 -2.44 3.89 22.61
N ALA A 170 -2.22 5.17 22.33
CA ALA A 170 -3.30 6.15 22.15
C ALA A 170 -4.09 5.92 20.86
N VAL A 171 -3.42 5.53 19.76
CA VAL A 171 -4.09 5.20 18.50
C VAL A 171 -4.84 3.87 18.59
N GLU A 172 -4.29 2.88 19.29
CA GLU A 172 -4.96 1.59 19.51
C GLU A 172 -6.20 1.75 20.40
N ALA A 173 -6.17 2.68 21.37
CA ALA A 173 -7.34 3.08 22.15
C ALA A 173 -8.40 3.79 21.27
N ALA A 174 -7.98 4.77 20.46
CA ALA A 174 -8.89 5.49 19.57
C ALA A 174 -9.52 4.58 18.49
N LEU A 175 -8.75 3.64 17.92
CA LEU A 175 -9.26 2.70 16.93
C LEU A 175 -10.25 1.71 17.55
N ARG A 176 -9.99 1.24 18.77
CA ARG A 176 -10.92 0.39 19.51
C ARG A 176 -12.22 1.12 19.81
N ASP A 177 -12.15 2.40 20.14
CA ASP A 177 -13.32 3.25 20.37
C ASP A 177 -14.16 3.44 19.08
N ILE A 178 -13.51 3.68 17.93
CA ILE A 178 -14.18 3.76 16.63
C ILE A 178 -14.85 2.44 16.23
N LEU A 179 -14.18 1.30 16.49
CA LEU A 179 -14.74 -0.02 16.20
C LEU A 179 -15.88 -0.38 17.17
N SER A 180 -15.79 0.04 18.43
CA SER A 180 -16.85 -0.14 19.43
C SER A 180 -18.07 0.73 19.13
N SER A 181 -17.86 1.97 18.69
CA SER A 181 -18.93 2.89 18.28
C SER A 181 -19.60 2.50 16.96
N ARG A 182 -18.89 1.79 16.05
CA ARG A 182 -19.51 1.16 14.88
C ARG A 182 -20.31 -0.11 15.19
N GLY A 183 -20.04 -0.78 16.31
CA GLY A 183 -20.78 -1.97 16.77
C GLY A 183 -21.95 -1.64 17.70
N ALA A 184 -21.91 -0.49 18.37
CA ALA A 184 -23.01 0.00 19.18
C ALA A 184 -24.06 0.66 18.28
N ASN A 185 -25.12 -0.06 17.94
CA ASN A 185 -26.40 0.60 17.71
C ASN A 185 -26.64 1.48 18.94
N PRO A 186 -26.81 2.81 18.81
CA PRO A 186 -27.17 3.63 19.95
C PRO A 186 -28.51 3.10 20.47
N ALA A 187 -28.48 2.45 21.63
CA ALA A 187 -29.70 2.14 22.34
C ALA A 187 -30.43 3.48 22.54
N PRO A 188 -31.74 3.56 22.20
CA PRO A 188 -32.47 4.80 22.32
C PRO A 188 -32.41 5.29 23.79
N PRO A 189 -32.28 6.61 24.02
CA PRO A 189 -32.17 7.16 25.36
C PRO A 189 -33.38 6.75 26.21
N THR A 190 -33.14 6.07 27.32
CA THR A 190 -34.14 5.56 28.27
C THR A 190 -34.72 6.63 29.21
N ASP A 191 -34.46 7.91 28.97
CA ASP A 191 -34.85 9.01 29.87
C ASP A 191 -36.10 9.79 29.41
N GLN A 192 -37.03 9.14 28.71
CA GLN A 192 -38.37 9.71 28.59
C GLN A 192 -39.26 9.18 29.72
N PRO A 193 -39.85 10.05 30.57
CA PRO A 193 -40.77 9.61 31.61
C PRO A 193 -41.96 8.92 30.94
N VAL A 194 -42.09 7.61 31.20
CA VAL A 194 -43.14 6.78 30.61
C VAL A 194 -44.51 7.36 31.03
N PRO A 195 -45.39 7.73 30.09
CA PRO A 195 -46.71 8.23 30.43
C PRO A 195 -47.46 7.15 31.20
N THR A 196 -47.91 7.50 32.41
CA THR A 196 -48.68 6.60 33.25
C THR A 196 -50.16 6.77 32.91
N LEU A 197 -50.80 5.72 32.42
CA LEU A 197 -52.22 5.73 32.07
C LEU A 197 -53.06 5.21 33.24
N THR A 198 -54.27 5.73 33.40
CA THR A 198 -55.18 5.35 34.48
C THR A 198 -56.35 4.54 33.94
N CYS A 199 -56.68 3.43 34.61
CA CYS A 199 -57.91 2.71 34.30
C CYS A 199 -59.13 3.44 34.89
N SER A 200 -60.11 3.75 34.05
CA SER A 200 -61.36 4.42 34.48
C SER A 200 -62.31 3.50 35.26
N ALA A 201 -62.17 2.17 35.11
CA ALA A 201 -63.02 1.19 35.78
C ALA A 201 -62.50 0.79 37.17
N CYS A 202 -61.19 0.56 37.32
CA CYS A 202 -60.60 0.08 38.58
C CYS A 202 -59.71 1.11 39.30
N GLY A 203 -59.42 2.26 38.66
CA GLY A 203 -58.64 3.36 39.25
C GLY A 203 -57.13 3.11 39.39
N LYS A 204 -56.63 1.95 38.94
CA LYS A 204 -55.20 1.61 39.00
C LYS A 204 -54.41 2.29 37.88
N ARG A 205 -53.12 2.53 38.12
CA ARG A 205 -52.17 3.16 37.18
C ARG A 205 -51.26 2.11 36.58
N TYR A 206 -51.08 2.17 35.26
CA TYR A 206 -50.23 1.25 34.50
C TYR A 206 -49.25 2.02 33.62
N SER A 207 -48.11 1.40 33.28
CA SER A 207 -47.17 1.96 32.32
C SER A 207 -47.81 2.03 30.93
N GLY A 208 -47.56 3.11 30.20
CA GLY A 208 -48.15 3.40 28.88
C GLY A 208 -47.82 2.41 27.76
N GLU A 209 -47.16 1.28 28.06
CA GLU A 209 -46.94 0.18 27.12
C GLU A 209 -48.19 -0.68 26.92
N THR A 210 -49.12 -0.69 27.88
CA THR A 210 -50.36 -1.45 27.79
C THR A 210 -51.52 -0.54 27.38
N ARG A 211 -52.31 -0.97 26.37
CA ARG A 211 -53.53 -0.24 25.94
C ARG A 211 -54.79 -0.67 26.69
N PHE A 212 -54.72 -1.83 27.36
CA PHE A 212 -55.85 -2.44 28.05
C PHE A 212 -55.42 -2.82 29.47
N CYS A 213 -56.33 -2.63 30.42
CA CYS A 213 -56.13 -3.02 31.81
C CYS A 213 -56.11 -4.55 31.94
N PRO A 214 -55.09 -5.14 32.58
CA PRO A 214 -54.95 -6.60 32.70
C PRO A 214 -55.99 -7.23 33.65
N ASP A 215 -56.59 -6.44 34.53
CA ASP A 215 -57.55 -6.95 35.52
C ASP A 215 -58.99 -6.99 34.98
N ASP A 216 -59.37 -6.04 34.12
CA ASP A 216 -60.77 -5.86 33.69
C ASP A 216 -60.95 -5.72 32.15
N GLY A 217 -59.85 -5.65 31.39
CA GLY A 217 -59.87 -5.55 29.93
C GLY A 217 -60.31 -4.20 29.37
N THR A 218 -60.56 -3.20 30.22
CA THR A 218 -60.99 -1.87 29.76
C THR A 218 -59.84 -1.07 29.15
N ALA A 219 -60.15 -0.20 28.18
CA ALA A 219 -59.14 0.64 27.53
C ALA A 219 -58.60 1.69 28.51
N LEU A 220 -57.27 1.79 28.60
CA LEU A 220 -56.59 2.76 29.45
C LEU A 220 -56.60 4.15 28.78
N SER A 221 -56.91 5.20 29.56
CA SER A 221 -57.01 6.60 29.11
C SER A 221 -56.18 7.55 29.96
#